data_AF-A0A286SD09-F1
#
_entry.id   AF-A0A286SD09-F1
#
_cell.length_a   1.000
_cell.length_b   1.000
_cell.length_c   1.000
_cell.angle_alpha   90.00
_cell.angle_beta   90.00
_cell.angle_gamma   90.00
#
_symmetry.space_group_name_H-M   'P 1'
#
loop_
_entity.id
_entity.type
_entity.pdbx_description
1 polymer ?
#
loop_
_entity_poly.entity_id
_entity_poly.type
_entity_poly.pdbx_seq_one_letter_code
_entity_poly.pdbx_strand_id
1 'polypeptide(L)'
;DLRGDRQPEFTQVDLEMSFVSEEDVRNLVEGMLKAVVKASKGIELTEDFPIISYAQAMRRFGSDKPDTRFAMELKDLTELSRGNSSLFLQKGLKKENGVVMGICAKNAAKAFTNRQMSALKQLVMDFGVAGFATATIENGQVTGSLKSTFKDHNAELLELFEAEDGDVIFFVTGSLKRVQEALSGLRVRLAKDLELIDDDKLNFL
;
A
#
# COMPACT_ATOMS: atom_id res chain seq x y z
N ASP A 1 -3.49 -16.48 -20.10
CA ASP A 1 -3.40 -15.83 -18.79
C ASP A 1 -4.79 -15.30 -18.44
N LEU A 2 -5.67 -16.17 -17.95
CA LEU A 2 -6.98 -15.76 -17.43
C LEU A 2 -6.73 -15.21 -16.04
N ARG A 3 -6.38 -13.93 -15.97
CA ARG A 3 -6.51 -13.16 -14.73
C ARG A 3 -7.99 -13.29 -14.34
N GLY A 4 -8.27 -13.73 -13.11
CA GLY A 4 -9.59 -14.22 -12.69
C GLY A 4 -10.76 -13.22 -12.83
N ASP A 5 -10.45 -11.97 -13.18
CA ASP A 5 -11.37 -10.87 -13.43
C ASP A 5 -11.71 -10.66 -14.92
N ARG A 6 -11.22 -11.50 -15.84
CA ARG A 6 -11.40 -11.32 -17.29
C ARG A 6 -12.21 -12.45 -17.91
N GLN A 7 -13.33 -12.08 -18.52
CA GLN A 7 -14.13 -12.95 -19.39
C GLN A 7 -13.98 -12.50 -20.85
N PRO A 8 -14.04 -13.41 -21.84
CA PRO A 8 -14.01 -13.03 -23.27
C PRO A 8 -15.15 -12.09 -23.65
N GLU A 9 -16.29 -12.20 -22.97
CA GLU A 9 -17.48 -11.37 -23.15
C GLU A 9 -17.86 -10.74 -21.81
N PHE A 10 -18.20 -9.44 -21.83
CA PHE A 10 -18.66 -8.68 -20.67
C PHE A 10 -19.55 -7.52 -21.11
N THR A 11 -20.37 -7.01 -20.19
CA THR A 11 -21.30 -5.89 -20.44
C THR A 11 -20.74 -4.61 -19.86
N GLN A 12 -20.83 -3.53 -20.62
CA GLN A 12 -20.46 -2.18 -20.18
C GLN A 12 -21.71 -1.28 -20.16
N VAL A 13 -21.75 -0.35 -19.21
CA VAL A 13 -22.64 0.81 -19.27
C VAL A 13 -21.86 1.91 -19.97
N ASP A 14 -22.13 2.11 -21.25
CA ASP A 14 -21.45 3.09 -22.09
C ASP A 14 -22.17 4.45 -22.00
N LEU A 15 -21.42 5.53 -21.83
CA LEU A 15 -21.94 6.89 -21.61
C LEU A 15 -21.10 7.89 -22.39
N GLU A 16 -21.76 8.74 -23.18
CA GLU A 16 -21.12 9.82 -23.93
C GLU A 16 -21.91 11.12 -23.75
N MET A 17 -21.20 12.26 -23.63
CA MET A 17 -21.80 13.57 -23.35
C MET A 17 -21.12 14.65 -24.19
N SER A 18 -21.89 15.64 -24.66
CA SER A 18 -21.36 16.77 -25.44
C SER A 18 -21.33 18.05 -24.62
N PHE A 19 -20.33 18.90 -24.85
CA PHE A 19 -20.18 20.21 -24.21
C PHE A 19 -20.06 20.17 -22.68
N VAL A 20 -19.41 19.14 -22.15
CA VAL A 20 -19.21 18.94 -20.70
C VAL A 20 -17.73 18.96 -20.32
N SER A 21 -17.46 19.21 -19.03
CA SER A 21 -16.15 19.09 -18.40
C SER A 21 -15.93 17.70 -17.78
N GLU A 22 -14.70 17.41 -17.33
CA GLU A 22 -14.37 16.18 -16.59
C GLU A 22 -15.18 16.08 -15.29
N GLU A 23 -15.41 17.20 -14.61
CA GLU A 23 -16.17 17.26 -13.36
C GLU A 23 -17.64 16.91 -13.57
N ASP A 24 -18.26 17.39 -14.66
CA ASP A 24 -19.64 17.07 -14.99
C ASP A 24 -19.85 15.56 -15.20
N VAL A 25 -18.92 14.92 -15.93
CA VAL A 25 -18.96 13.47 -16.16
C VAL A 25 -18.78 12.71 -14.85
N ARG A 26 -17.83 13.13 -14.01
CA ARG A 26 -17.58 12.49 -12.71
C ARG A 26 -18.79 12.60 -11.79
N ASN A 27 -19.41 13.77 -11.70
CA ASN A 27 -20.60 14.01 -10.88
C ASN A 27 -21.79 13.16 -11.36
N LEU A 28 -21.96 13.00 -12.68
CA LEU A 28 -22.97 12.10 -13.23
C LEU A 28 -22.71 10.64 -12.82
N VAL A 29 -21.49 10.16 -13.01
CA VAL A 29 -21.11 8.77 -12.68
C VAL A 29 -21.22 8.53 -11.17
N GLU A 30 -20.80 9.47 -10.34
CA GLU A 30 -20.97 9.40 -8.89
C GLU A 30 -22.44 9.30 -8.50
N GLY A 31 -23.30 10.19 -9.03
CA GLY A 31 -24.74 10.14 -8.79
C GLY A 31 -25.36 8.81 -9.22
N MET A 32 -24.94 8.27 -10.37
CA MET A 32 -25.35 6.95 -10.84
C MET A 32 -24.93 5.85 -9.86
N LEU A 33 -23.68 5.84 -9.39
CA LEU A 33 -23.17 4.85 -8.43
C LEU A 33 -23.90 4.94 -7.10
N LYS A 34 -24.13 6.17 -6.57
CA LYS A 34 -24.94 6.40 -5.36
C LYS A 34 -26.35 5.83 -5.52
N ALA A 35 -27.00 6.05 -6.66
CA ALA A 35 -28.33 5.51 -6.95
C ALA A 35 -28.35 3.97 -7.04
N VAL A 36 -27.34 3.37 -7.70
CA VAL A 36 -27.20 1.90 -7.82
C VAL A 36 -26.99 1.27 -6.44
N VAL A 37 -26.13 1.85 -5.60
CA VAL A 37 -25.89 1.36 -4.23
C VAL A 37 -27.16 1.44 -3.40
N LYS A 38 -27.89 2.55 -3.45
CA LYS A 38 -29.17 2.70 -2.74
C LYS A 38 -30.21 1.68 -3.20
N ALA A 39 -30.35 1.48 -4.51
CA ALA A 39 -31.32 0.54 -5.07
C ALA A 39 -30.98 -0.93 -4.79
N SER A 40 -29.70 -1.30 -4.81
CA SER A 40 -29.24 -2.68 -4.67
C SER A 40 -28.98 -3.11 -3.22
N LYS A 41 -28.42 -2.22 -2.39
CA LYS A 41 -28.01 -2.51 -1.02
C LYS A 41 -28.83 -1.75 0.04
N GLY A 42 -29.68 -0.80 -0.34
CA GLY A 42 -30.41 0.04 0.62
C GLY A 42 -29.53 1.04 1.38
N ILE A 43 -28.27 1.21 0.98
CA ILE A 43 -27.31 2.12 1.62
C ILE A 43 -27.40 3.49 0.95
N GLU A 44 -27.59 4.54 1.74
CA GLU A 44 -27.60 5.92 1.26
C GLU A 44 -26.20 6.52 1.42
N LEU A 45 -25.55 6.82 0.28
CA LEU A 45 -24.25 7.47 0.23
C LEU A 45 -24.46 8.98 -0.01
N THR A 46 -24.25 9.79 1.02
CA THR A 46 -24.45 11.25 0.97
C THR A 46 -23.19 12.02 0.61
N GLU A 47 -22.05 11.57 1.10
CA GLU A 47 -20.77 12.25 0.91
C GLU A 47 -20.28 12.15 -0.53
N ASP A 48 -19.55 13.16 -0.99
CA ASP A 48 -18.90 13.15 -2.30
C ASP A 48 -17.75 12.16 -2.33
N PHE A 49 -17.51 11.52 -3.47
CA PHE A 49 -16.41 10.58 -3.57
C PHE A 49 -15.08 11.35 -3.50
N PRO A 50 -14.13 10.95 -2.62
CA PRO A 50 -12.83 11.59 -2.56
C PRO A 50 -12.13 11.48 -3.92
N ILE A 51 -11.37 12.51 -4.30
CA ILE A 51 -10.61 12.51 -5.55
C ILE A 51 -9.13 12.54 -5.21
N ILE A 52 -8.35 11.68 -5.85
CA ILE A 52 -6.89 11.74 -5.78
C ILE A 52 -6.26 11.73 -7.16
N SER A 53 -5.14 12.41 -7.31
CA SER A 53 -4.36 12.32 -8.54
C SER A 53 -3.67 10.96 -8.65
N TYR A 54 -3.37 10.53 -9.88
CA TYR A 54 -2.55 9.35 -10.14
C TYR A 54 -1.23 9.37 -9.36
N ALA A 55 -0.56 10.52 -9.30
CA ALA A 55 0.69 10.66 -8.56
C ALA A 55 0.50 10.41 -7.04
N GLN A 56 -0.61 10.88 -6.46
CA GLN A 56 -0.95 10.60 -5.06
C GLN A 56 -1.29 9.12 -4.86
N ALA A 57 -2.04 8.50 -5.76
CA ALA A 57 -2.40 7.09 -5.70
C ALA A 57 -1.16 6.19 -5.70
N MET A 58 -0.25 6.43 -6.65
CA MET A 58 1.01 5.69 -6.75
C MET A 58 1.92 5.95 -5.56
N ARG A 59 2.04 7.21 -5.09
CA ARG A 59 2.88 7.55 -3.94
C ARG A 59 2.37 6.90 -2.64
N ARG A 60 1.07 6.95 -2.37
CA ARG A 60 0.46 6.49 -1.11
C ARG A 60 0.18 4.99 -1.10
N PHE A 61 -0.16 4.39 -2.25
CA PHE A 61 -0.67 3.02 -2.31
C PHE A 61 0.05 2.12 -3.29
N GLY A 62 0.92 2.66 -4.15
CA GLY A 62 1.60 1.90 -5.20
C GLY A 62 0.65 1.30 -6.25
N SER A 63 -0.56 1.84 -6.38
CA SER A 63 -1.61 1.39 -7.28
C SER A 63 -2.46 2.57 -7.72
N ASP A 64 -2.88 2.57 -8.99
CA ASP A 64 -3.88 3.49 -9.55
C ASP A 64 -5.32 3.06 -9.23
N LYS A 65 -5.50 1.86 -8.68
CA LYS A 65 -6.76 1.32 -8.14
C LYS A 65 -6.58 0.83 -6.70
N PRO A 66 -6.31 1.73 -5.74
CA PRO A 66 -6.01 1.32 -4.38
C PRO A 66 -7.27 0.86 -3.64
N ASP A 67 -7.17 -0.22 -2.89
CA ASP A 67 -8.16 -0.53 -1.86
C ASP A 67 -7.94 0.41 -0.66
N THR A 68 -8.87 1.34 -0.45
CA THR A 68 -8.82 2.36 0.60
C THR A 68 -9.66 1.98 1.82
N ARG A 69 -10.23 0.77 1.89
CA ARG A 69 -11.05 0.34 3.04
C ARG A 69 -10.23 0.24 4.33
N PHE A 70 -8.93 0.00 4.18
CA PHE A 70 -7.94 -0.11 5.25
C PHE A 70 -6.76 0.84 5.01
N ALA A 71 -5.98 1.11 6.06
CA ALA A 71 -4.84 2.04 6.02
C ALA A 71 -3.57 1.42 5.37
N MET A 72 -2.40 1.57 6.02
CA MET A 72 -1.12 0.98 5.59
C MET A 72 -0.54 1.63 4.31
N GLU A 73 -0.53 2.96 4.27
CA GLU A 73 0.09 3.71 3.18
C GLU A 73 1.61 3.49 3.10
N LEU A 74 2.15 3.57 1.88
CA LEU A 74 3.58 3.54 1.60
C LEU A 74 4.22 4.80 2.18
N LYS A 75 5.31 4.61 2.92
CA LYS A 75 6.15 5.70 3.42
C LYS A 75 7.53 5.60 2.78
N ASP A 76 8.05 6.74 2.34
CA ASP A 76 9.38 6.85 1.73
C ASP A 76 10.40 7.19 2.83
N LEU A 77 11.40 6.32 3.01
CA LEU A 77 12.52 6.52 3.93
C LEU A 77 13.85 6.63 3.20
N THR A 78 13.82 6.95 1.90
CA THR A 78 15.01 7.05 1.04
C THR A 78 15.99 8.07 1.60
N GLU A 79 15.52 9.27 2.00
CA GLU A 79 16.38 10.30 2.59
C GLU A 79 16.98 9.86 3.93
N LEU A 80 16.17 9.27 4.83
CA LEU A 80 16.63 8.73 6.12
C LEU A 80 17.66 7.59 5.94
N SER A 81 17.62 6.91 4.79
CA SER A 81 18.52 5.81 4.46
C SER A 81 19.83 6.26 3.82
N ARG A 82 19.95 7.53 3.39
CA ARG A 82 21.19 8.05 2.77
C ARG A 82 22.28 8.19 3.83
N GLY A 83 23.52 7.86 3.45
CA GLY A 83 24.67 7.88 4.36
C GLY A 83 24.75 6.69 5.33
N ASN A 84 23.71 5.85 5.41
CA ASN A 84 23.71 4.65 6.24
C ASN A 84 24.60 3.55 5.62
N SER A 85 25.46 2.90 6.41
CA SER A 85 26.39 1.87 5.94
C SER A 85 25.76 0.49 5.76
N SER A 86 24.49 0.30 6.13
CA SER A 86 23.78 -0.97 6.00
C SER A 86 23.74 -1.46 4.55
N LEU A 87 24.25 -2.68 4.33
CA LEU A 87 24.28 -3.32 3.01
C LEU A 87 22.88 -3.47 2.40
N PHE A 88 21.86 -3.67 3.24
CA PHE A 88 20.46 -3.77 2.80
C PHE A 88 19.98 -2.48 2.12
N LEU A 89 20.25 -1.34 2.75
CA LEU A 89 19.87 -0.01 2.23
C LEU A 89 20.70 0.34 1.00
N GLN A 90 22.03 0.17 1.09
CA GLN A 90 22.97 0.50 0.02
C GLN A 90 22.71 -0.29 -1.27
N LYS A 91 22.30 -1.55 -1.18
CA LYS A 91 22.00 -2.38 -2.36
C LYS A 91 20.81 -1.82 -3.17
N GLY A 92 19.81 -1.27 -2.49
CA GLY A 92 18.66 -0.63 -3.14
C GLY A 92 18.98 0.75 -3.70
N LEU A 93 19.62 1.59 -2.90
CA LEU A 93 19.96 2.98 -3.26
C LEU A 93 20.91 3.07 -4.46
N LYS A 94 21.73 2.04 -4.73
CA LYS A 94 22.62 1.97 -5.91
C LYS A 94 21.91 1.69 -7.23
N LYS A 95 20.61 1.38 -7.22
CA LYS A 95 19.83 1.22 -8.45
C LYS A 95 19.53 2.59 -9.06
N GLU A 96 19.30 2.62 -10.36
CA GLU A 96 18.80 3.82 -11.04
C GLU A 96 17.44 4.21 -10.42
N ASN A 97 17.33 5.45 -9.95
CA ASN A 97 16.19 5.92 -9.15
C ASN A 97 15.85 4.95 -8.00
N GLY A 98 16.90 4.46 -7.33
CA GLY A 98 16.81 3.55 -6.20
C GLY A 98 16.18 4.21 -4.98
N VAL A 99 15.16 3.56 -4.43
CA VAL A 99 14.42 4.02 -3.26
C VAL A 99 14.41 2.97 -2.16
N VAL A 100 14.15 3.42 -0.94
CA VAL A 100 13.85 2.60 0.23
C VAL A 100 12.49 3.06 0.74
N MET A 101 11.48 2.20 0.61
CA MET A 101 10.13 2.48 1.08
C MET A 101 9.65 1.36 1.99
N GLY A 102 8.60 1.62 2.75
CA GLY A 102 8.00 0.59 3.58
C GLY A 102 6.52 0.82 3.86
N ILE A 103 5.95 -0.11 4.60
CA ILE A 103 4.61 -0.04 5.18
C ILE A 103 4.64 -0.55 6.63
N CYS A 104 3.76 -0.03 7.47
CA CYS A 104 3.63 -0.44 8.87
C CYS A 104 2.34 -1.26 9.07
N ALA A 105 2.48 -2.50 9.55
CA ALA A 105 1.37 -3.32 9.96
C ALA A 105 1.17 -3.22 11.48
N LYS A 106 0.00 -2.71 11.86
CA LYS A 106 -0.34 -2.45 13.25
C LYS A 106 -0.55 -3.74 14.04
N ASN A 107 -0.02 -3.81 15.26
CA ASN A 107 -0.15 -4.95 16.17
C ASN A 107 0.22 -6.32 15.55
N ALA A 108 1.13 -6.34 14.58
CA ALA A 108 1.45 -7.52 13.78
C ALA A 108 2.64 -8.35 14.31
N ALA A 109 3.29 -7.94 15.41
CA ALA A 109 4.53 -8.55 15.91
C ALA A 109 4.45 -10.07 16.12
N LYS A 110 3.26 -10.58 16.47
CA LYS A 110 3.00 -12.01 16.71
C LYS A 110 2.03 -12.62 15.69
N ALA A 111 1.63 -11.87 14.67
CA ALA A 111 0.62 -12.31 13.71
C ALA A 111 1.13 -13.37 12.72
N PHE A 112 2.44 -13.44 12.51
CA PHE A 112 3.03 -14.29 11.47
C PHE A 112 4.05 -15.29 12.02
N THR A 113 3.91 -16.53 11.56
CA THR A 113 4.94 -17.56 11.71
C THR A 113 6.14 -17.30 10.79
N ASN A 114 7.30 -17.90 11.09
CA ASN A 114 8.48 -17.84 10.21
C ASN A 114 8.20 -18.32 8.78
N ARG A 115 7.31 -19.30 8.62
CA ARG A 115 6.87 -19.80 7.30
C ARG A 115 6.08 -18.73 6.56
N GLN A 116 5.14 -18.05 7.22
CA GLN A 116 4.39 -16.95 6.62
C GLN A 116 5.31 -15.77 6.27
N MET A 117 6.27 -15.42 7.13
CA MET A 117 7.27 -14.39 6.82
C MET A 117 8.13 -14.73 5.60
N SER A 118 8.50 -16.00 5.45
CA SER A 118 9.22 -16.48 4.26
C SER A 118 8.35 -16.37 2.99
N ALA A 119 7.05 -16.65 3.10
CA ALA A 119 6.11 -16.51 1.99
C ALA A 119 5.88 -15.04 1.61
N LEU A 120 5.76 -14.12 2.57
CA LEU A 120 5.65 -12.68 2.29
C LEU A 120 6.93 -12.16 1.62
N LYS A 121 8.10 -12.60 2.10
CA LYS A 121 9.38 -12.28 1.46
C LYS A 121 9.39 -12.75 0.01
N GLN A 122 9.00 -14.00 -0.27
CA GLN A 122 8.98 -14.51 -1.64
C GLN A 122 8.04 -13.68 -2.53
N LEU A 123 6.82 -13.41 -2.06
CA LEU A 123 5.84 -12.57 -2.76
C LEU A 123 6.42 -11.22 -3.15
N VAL A 124 7.13 -10.54 -2.23
CA VAL A 124 7.75 -9.25 -2.51
C VAL A 124 8.91 -9.38 -3.49
N MET A 125 9.76 -10.40 -3.32
CA MET A 125 10.92 -10.63 -4.19
C MET A 125 10.51 -10.95 -5.63
N ASP A 126 9.36 -11.58 -5.86
CA ASP A 126 8.83 -11.92 -7.20
C ASP A 126 8.54 -10.68 -8.07
N PHE A 127 8.37 -9.50 -7.46
CA PHE A 127 8.28 -8.22 -8.18
C PHE A 127 9.64 -7.73 -8.71
N GLY A 128 10.74 -8.42 -8.42
CA GLY A 128 12.08 -8.06 -8.90
C GLY A 128 12.72 -6.90 -8.14
N VAL A 129 12.38 -6.73 -6.86
CA VAL A 129 12.98 -5.73 -5.97
C VAL A 129 14.40 -6.15 -5.54
N ALA A 130 15.22 -5.19 -5.09
CA ALA A 130 16.60 -5.43 -4.69
C ALA A 130 16.73 -6.07 -3.29
N GLY A 131 15.78 -5.77 -2.41
CA GLY A 131 15.76 -6.30 -1.05
C GLY A 131 14.39 -6.18 -0.36
N PHE A 132 14.20 -7.06 0.61
CA PHE A 132 13.11 -7.07 1.57
C PHE A 132 13.66 -7.32 2.98
N ALA A 133 13.18 -6.57 3.96
CA ALA A 133 13.49 -6.78 5.37
C ALA A 133 12.29 -6.38 6.25
N THR A 134 12.30 -6.80 7.50
CA THR A 134 11.27 -6.46 8.48
C THR A 134 11.92 -6.02 9.78
N ALA A 135 11.24 -5.18 10.54
CA ALA A 135 11.58 -4.89 11.93
C ALA A 135 10.33 -4.83 12.79
N THR A 136 10.44 -5.30 14.02
CA THR A 136 9.39 -5.21 15.03
C THR A 136 9.70 -4.03 15.96
N ILE A 137 8.66 -3.34 16.42
CA ILE A 137 8.80 -2.27 17.39
C ILE A 137 8.52 -2.81 18.79
N GLU A 138 9.48 -2.66 19.69
CA GLU A 138 9.36 -3.04 21.09
C GLU A 138 10.07 -2.03 22.00
N ASN A 139 9.40 -1.58 23.07
CA ASN A 139 9.87 -0.56 24.00
C ASN A 139 10.32 0.73 23.29
N GLY A 140 9.56 1.17 22.29
CA GLY A 140 9.83 2.35 21.47
C GLY A 140 11.10 2.21 20.63
N GLN A 141 11.53 0.99 20.31
CA GLN A 141 12.73 0.74 19.52
C GLN A 141 12.53 -0.30 18.42
N VAL A 142 13.24 -0.08 17.32
CA VAL A 142 13.45 -1.08 16.26
C VAL A 142 14.24 -2.27 16.81
N THR A 143 13.69 -3.48 16.68
CA THR A 143 14.37 -4.72 17.05
C THR A 143 14.71 -5.59 15.84
N GLY A 144 15.32 -6.74 16.08
CA GLY A 144 15.74 -7.68 15.04
C GLY A 144 16.95 -7.21 14.24
N SER A 145 17.06 -7.68 12.98
CA SER A 145 18.26 -7.47 12.15
C SER A 145 18.49 -6.02 11.71
N LEU A 146 17.49 -5.15 11.85
CA LEU A 146 17.58 -3.74 11.49
C LEU A 146 17.84 -2.81 12.69
N LYS A 147 17.95 -3.33 13.91
CA LYS A 147 18.21 -2.53 15.12
C LYS A 147 19.46 -1.65 14.99
N SER A 148 20.58 -2.22 14.53
CA SER A 148 21.82 -1.45 14.32
C SER A 148 21.73 -0.51 13.13
N THR A 149 20.89 -0.83 12.14
CA THR A 149 20.71 0.01 10.94
C THR A 149 20.03 1.33 11.30
N PHE A 150 19.01 1.31 12.16
CA PHE A 150 18.23 2.50 12.50
C PHE A 150 18.50 3.03 13.92
N LYS A 151 19.61 2.63 14.56
CA LYS A 151 19.91 3.05 15.95
C LYS A 151 19.91 4.57 16.12
N ASP A 152 20.59 5.29 15.22
CA ASP A 152 20.74 6.75 15.29
C ASP A 152 19.53 7.49 14.70
N HIS A 153 18.61 6.77 14.03
CA HIS A 153 17.45 7.29 13.33
C HIS A 153 16.12 6.70 13.85
N ASN A 154 16.13 6.13 15.06
CA ASN A 154 15.01 5.36 15.57
C ASN A 154 13.75 6.21 15.73
N ALA A 155 13.88 7.41 16.31
CA ALA A 155 12.76 8.31 16.55
C ALA A 155 12.12 8.78 15.22
N GLU A 156 12.95 9.20 14.26
CA GLU A 156 12.48 9.67 12.94
C GLU A 156 11.78 8.55 12.16
N LEU A 157 12.26 7.31 12.30
CA LEU A 157 11.63 6.16 11.68
C LEU A 157 10.25 5.86 12.30
N LEU A 158 10.16 5.86 13.63
CA LEU A 158 8.89 5.64 14.32
C LEU A 158 7.88 6.74 13.99
N GLU A 159 8.31 8.00 13.94
CA GLU A 159 7.46 9.12 13.55
C GLU A 159 6.96 8.98 12.10
N LEU A 160 7.85 8.67 11.14
CA LEU A 160 7.51 8.51 9.73
C LEU A 160 6.42 7.44 9.50
N PHE A 161 6.52 6.33 10.25
CA PHE A 161 5.58 5.20 10.16
C PHE A 161 4.44 5.28 11.17
N GLU A 162 4.41 6.33 11.99
CA GLU A 162 3.51 6.47 13.13
C GLU A 162 3.50 5.19 14.00
N ALA A 163 4.65 4.53 14.14
CA ALA A 163 4.76 3.17 14.63
C ALA A 163 4.83 3.08 16.16
N GLU A 164 4.14 2.09 16.71
CA GLU A 164 4.00 1.83 18.15
C GLU A 164 4.48 0.43 18.51
N ASP A 165 4.63 0.16 19.81
CA ASP A 165 5.02 -1.17 20.30
C ASP A 165 4.02 -2.25 19.85
N GLY A 166 4.56 -3.35 19.32
CA GLY A 166 3.78 -4.43 18.74
C GLY A 166 3.57 -4.32 17.22
N ASP A 167 3.98 -3.21 16.60
CA ASP A 167 3.94 -3.05 15.15
C ASP A 167 5.09 -3.77 14.43
N VAL A 168 4.88 -4.06 13.14
CA VAL A 168 5.92 -4.57 12.23
C VAL A 168 6.03 -3.64 11.03
N ILE A 169 7.23 -3.12 10.80
CA ILE A 169 7.55 -2.34 9.61
C ILE A 169 8.19 -3.25 8.58
N PHE A 170 7.64 -3.24 7.37
CA PHE A 170 8.15 -3.96 6.21
C PHE A 170 8.89 -2.98 5.30
N PHE A 171 10.13 -3.31 4.96
CA PHE A 171 11.03 -2.48 4.16
C PHE A 171 11.30 -3.15 2.81
N VAL A 172 11.22 -2.37 1.75
CA VAL A 172 11.48 -2.81 0.38
C VAL A 172 12.41 -1.82 -0.31
N THR A 173 13.41 -2.34 -1.00
CA THR A 173 14.41 -1.52 -1.69
C THR A 173 14.55 -1.92 -3.14
N GLY A 174 14.78 -0.97 -4.04
CA GLY A 174 14.83 -1.22 -5.48
C GLY A 174 14.50 0.03 -6.29
N SER A 175 14.16 -0.13 -7.58
CA SER A 175 13.65 0.99 -8.37
C SER A 175 12.23 1.37 -7.93
N LEU A 176 11.90 2.65 -7.98
CA LEU A 176 10.63 3.20 -7.50
C LEU A 176 9.40 2.40 -7.96
N LYS A 177 9.29 2.12 -9.26
CA LYS A 177 8.16 1.38 -9.83
C LYS A 177 8.01 -0.01 -9.20
N ARG A 178 9.10 -0.78 -9.08
CA ARG A 178 9.06 -2.14 -8.54
C ARG A 178 8.76 -2.14 -7.05
N VAL A 179 9.30 -1.17 -6.31
CA VAL A 179 9.04 -1.01 -4.88
C VAL A 179 7.56 -0.68 -4.63
N GLN A 180 6.99 0.24 -5.40
CA GLN A 180 5.57 0.59 -5.32
C GLN A 180 4.65 -0.60 -5.65
N GLU A 181 4.91 -1.31 -6.76
CA GLU A 181 4.15 -2.51 -7.14
C GLU A 181 4.22 -3.59 -6.04
N ALA A 182 5.42 -3.84 -5.50
CA ALA A 182 5.63 -4.84 -4.47
C ALA A 182 4.95 -4.50 -3.14
N LEU A 183 5.06 -3.24 -2.69
CA LEU A 183 4.42 -2.78 -1.46
C LEU A 183 2.90 -2.72 -1.60
N SER A 184 2.37 -2.40 -2.78
CA SER A 184 0.94 -2.46 -3.08
C SER A 184 0.40 -3.90 -2.93
N GLY A 185 1.08 -4.88 -3.55
CA GLY A 185 0.73 -6.29 -3.42
C GLY A 185 0.86 -6.81 -1.99
N LEU A 186 1.95 -6.47 -1.31
CA LEU A 186 2.17 -6.83 0.10
C LEU A 186 1.08 -6.25 1.00
N ARG A 187 0.72 -4.98 0.80
CA ARG A 187 -0.32 -4.30 1.56
C ARG A 187 -1.66 -5.05 1.48
N VAL A 188 -2.11 -5.41 0.27
CA VAL A 188 -3.35 -6.17 0.08
C VAL A 188 -3.25 -7.57 0.71
N ARG A 189 -2.08 -8.21 0.62
CA ARG A 189 -1.87 -9.51 1.26
C ARG A 189 -1.95 -9.43 2.78
N LEU A 190 -1.27 -8.45 3.39
CA LEU A 190 -1.30 -8.22 4.83
C LEU A 190 -2.70 -7.89 5.31
N ALA A 191 -3.45 -7.05 4.58
CA ALA A 191 -4.82 -6.71 4.95
C ALA A 191 -5.75 -7.93 4.98
N LYS A 192 -5.55 -8.90 4.10
CA LYS A 192 -6.28 -10.19 4.15
C LYS A 192 -5.84 -11.06 5.31
N ASP A 193 -4.52 -11.24 5.48
CA ASP A 193 -3.98 -12.10 6.52
C ASP A 193 -4.25 -11.56 7.95
N LEU A 194 -4.43 -10.24 8.09
CA LEU A 194 -4.75 -9.53 9.34
C LEU A 194 -6.24 -9.16 9.46
N GLU A 195 -7.10 -9.60 8.54
CA GLU A 195 -8.54 -9.35 8.56
C GLU A 195 -8.92 -7.86 8.67
N LEU A 196 -8.17 -6.97 7.99
CA LEU A 196 -8.37 -5.52 8.00
C LEU A 196 -9.42 -5.03 6.99
N ILE A 197 -9.91 -5.93 6.14
CA ILE A 197 -10.83 -5.60 5.06
C ILE A 197 -12.25 -5.83 5.55
N ASP A 198 -13.00 -4.74 5.72
CA ASP A 198 -14.44 -4.79 5.91
C ASP A 198 -15.10 -5.04 4.53
N ASP A 199 -15.71 -6.22 4.37
CA ASP A 199 -16.36 -6.64 3.13
C ASP A 199 -17.69 -5.94 2.86
N ASP A 200 -18.32 -5.36 3.90
CA ASP A 200 -19.56 -4.60 3.77
C ASP A 200 -19.30 -3.11 3.49
N LYS A 201 -18.11 -2.61 3.86
CA LYS A 201 -17.70 -1.24 3.60
C LYS A 201 -17.47 -0.97 2.11
N LEU A 202 -18.24 -0.03 1.58
CA LEU A 202 -18.00 0.58 0.28
C LEU A 202 -17.13 1.82 0.45
N ASN A 203 -15.97 1.87 -0.21
CA ASN A 203 -15.11 3.05 -0.22
C ASN A 203 -14.70 3.40 -1.65
N PHE A 204 -15.36 4.40 -2.22
CA PHE A 204 -15.10 4.91 -3.56
C PHE A 204 -14.00 6.00 -3.51
N LEU A 205 -13.28 6.19 -4.61
CA LEU A 205 -12.14 7.08 -4.78
C LEU A 205 -11.96 7.44 -6.26
#